data_AF-A0A952CIS7-F1
#
_entry.id   AF-A0A952CIS7-F1
#
_cell.length_a   1.000
_cell.length_b   1.000
_cell.length_c   1.000
_cell.angle_alpha   90.00
_cell.angle_beta   90.00
_cell.angle_gamma   90.00
#
_symmetry.space_group_name_H-M   'P 1'
#
loop_
_entity.id
_entity.type
_entity.pdbx_description
1 polymer ?
#
loop_
_entity_poly.entity_id
_entity_poly.type
_entity_poly.pdbx_seq_one_letter_code
_entity_poly.pdbx_strand_id
1 'polypeptide(L)' 'MATTTKNANRRLTPGTQVVSKTDGEPGRVVRVSTYRRNGIDAWSYLIETAYGQETWDAGDLFVPEKD' A
#
# COMPACT_ATOMS: atom_id res chain seq x y z
N MET A 1 -11.65 -5.17 -20.89
CA MET A 1 -10.29 -5.58 -20.51
C MET A 1 -10.17 -5.40 -19.02
N ALA A 2 -10.35 -6.48 -18.24
CA ALA A 2 -10.22 -6.42 -16.79
C ALA A 2 -8.73 -6.48 -16.48
N THR A 3 -8.12 -5.34 -16.14
CA THR A 3 -6.81 -5.29 -15.51
C THR A 3 -6.91 -6.12 -14.24
N THR A 4 -6.40 -7.35 -14.32
CA THR A 4 -6.26 -8.21 -13.16
C THR A 4 -5.22 -7.51 -12.30
N THR A 5 -5.66 -6.67 -11.36
CA THR A 5 -4.82 -6.13 -10.30
C THR A 5 -4.29 -7.36 -9.59
N LYS A 6 -3.10 -7.83 -9.97
CA LYS A 6 -2.39 -8.90 -9.28
C LYS A 6 -2.33 -8.43 -7.83
N ASN A 7 -3.19 -9.01 -7.00
CA ASN A 7 -3.28 -8.72 -5.58
C ASN A 7 -1.87 -8.79 -5.00
N ALA A 8 -1.29 -7.63 -4.71
CA ALA A 8 -1.15 -7.09 -3.36
C ALA A 8 -0.55 -8.02 -2.28
N ASN A 9 0.11 -9.11 -2.67
CA ASN A 9 0.88 -9.99 -1.78
C ASN A 9 2.39 -9.76 -1.89
N ARG A 10 2.83 -8.72 -2.62
CA ARG A 10 4.21 -8.29 -2.54
C ARG A 10 4.33 -7.43 -1.28
N ARG A 11 4.86 -8.04 -0.21
CA ARG A 11 5.25 -7.33 1.01
C ARG A 11 6.07 -6.11 0.60
N LEU A 12 5.47 -4.92 0.70
CA LEU A 12 6.18 -3.69 0.37
C LEU A 12 7.30 -3.51 1.38
N THR A 13 8.41 -2.92 0.95
CA THR A 13 9.51 -2.57 1.84
C THR A 13 9.42 -1.11 2.22
N PRO A 14 9.86 -0.72 3.43
CA PRO A 14 10.09 0.68 3.75
C PRO A 14 10.94 1.35 2.67
N GLY A 15 10.57 2.56 2.28
CA GLY A 15 11.15 3.33 1.18
C GLY A 15 10.44 3.14 -0.17
N THR A 16 9.52 2.18 -0.31
CA THR A 16 8.74 1.97 -1.53
C THR A 16 7.79 3.13 -1.77
N GLN A 17 7.77 3.66 -2.99
CA GLN A 17 6.79 4.66 -3.40
C GLN A 17 5.48 3.96 -3.79
N VAL A 18 4.38 4.46 -3.27
CA VAL A 18 3.02 3.96 -3.51
C VAL A 18 2.09 5.11 -3.83
N VAL A 19 0.92 4.80 -4.37
CA VAL A 19 -0.14 5.77 -4.64
C VAL A 19 -1.44 5.22 -4.08
N SER A 20 -2.23 6.07 -3.41
CA SER A 20 -3.57 5.72 -2.95
C SER A 20 -4.50 5.52 -4.15
N LYS A 21 -5.29 4.45 -4.11
CA LYS A 21 -6.34 4.20 -5.11
C LYS A 21 -7.57 5.07 -4.88
N THR A 22 -7.74 5.59 -3.67
CA THR A 22 -8.91 6.40 -3.30
C THR A 22 -8.81 7.79 -3.89
N ASP A 23 -7.70 8.50 -3.65
CA ASP A 23 -7.52 9.89 -4.07
C ASP A 23 -6.42 10.10 -5.12
N GLY A 24 -5.66 9.05 -5.45
CA GLY A 24 -4.49 9.19 -6.33
C GLY A 24 -3.28 9.85 -5.65
N GLU A 25 -3.32 9.99 -4.32
CA GLU A 25 -2.26 10.66 -3.58
C GLU A 25 -0.98 9.81 -3.53
N PRO A 26 0.19 10.37 -3.85
CA PRO A 26 1.45 9.67 -3.71
C PRO A 26 1.90 9.64 -2.25
N GLY A 27 2.49 8.53 -1.86
CA GLY A 27 3.08 8.38 -0.54
C GLY A 27 4.25 7.41 -0.54
N ARG A 28 4.97 7.37 0.59
CA ARG A 28 6.11 6.48 0.77
C ARG A 28 5.92 5.56 1.95
N VAL A 29 6.14 4.26 1.78
CA VAL A 29 6.08 3.30 2.88
C VAL A 29 7.18 3.61 3.88
N VAL A 30 6.81 3.93 5.12
CA VAL A 30 7.71 4.12 6.26
C VAL A 30 7.81 2.84 7.08
N ARG A 31 6.68 2.16 7.27
CA ARG A 31 6.60 0.95 8.10
C ARG A 31 5.61 -0.04 7.51
N VAL A 32 5.91 -1.31 7.72
CA VAL A 32 5.08 -2.44 7.30
C VAL A 32 4.53 -3.11 8.56
N SER A 33 3.21 -3.20 8.65
CA SER A 33 2.50 -3.85 9.75
C SER A 33 1.72 -5.03 9.20
N THR A 34 1.83 -6.18 9.87
CA THR A 34 0.97 -7.34 9.63
C THR A 34 -0.06 -7.42 10.72
N TYR A 35 -1.29 -7.70 10.34
CA TYR A 35 -2.31 -8.05 11.32
C TYR A 35 -3.17 -9.18 10.76
N ARG A 36 -3.62 -10.06 11.64
CA ARG A 36 -4.43 -11.20 11.27
C ARG A 36 -5.90 -10.82 11.42
N ARG A 37 -6.65 -10.80 10.32
CA ARG A 37 -8.10 -10.54 10.33
C ARG A 37 -8.83 -11.80 9.90
N ASN A 38 -9.65 -12.38 10.80
CA ASN A 38 -10.43 -13.60 10.52
C ASN A 38 -9.60 -14.76 9.95
N GLY A 39 -8.38 -14.96 10.46
CA GLY A 39 -7.49 -16.04 10.01
C GLY A 39 -6.70 -15.76 8.74
N ILE A 40 -6.96 -14.65 8.04
CA ILE A 40 -6.25 -14.20 6.84
C ILE A 40 -5.20 -13.15 7.23
N ASP A 41 -3.99 -13.28 6.69
CA ASP A 41 -2.93 -12.29 6.84
C ASP A 41 -3.29 -11.03 6.02
N ALA A 42 -3.52 -9.92 6.72
CA ALA A 42 -3.73 -8.61 6.13
C ALA A 42 -2.52 -7.71 6.41
N TRP A 43 -2.21 -6.83 5.46
CA TRP A 43 -1.06 -5.93 5.55
C TRP A 43 -1.53 -4.49 5.57
N SER A 44 -1.10 -3.76 6.59
CA SER A 44 -1.23 -2.30 6.64
C SER A 44 0.14 -1.66 6.56
N TYR A 45 0.20 -0.50 5.94
CA TYR A 45 1.43 0.23 5.71
C TYR A 45 1.29 1.63 6.29
N LEU A 46 2.28 2.05 7.06
CA LEU A 46 2.42 3.45 7.44
C LEU A 46 3.06 4.16 6.26
N ILE A 47 2.33 5.10 5.67
CA ILE A 47 2.70 5.87 4.50
C ILE A 47 2.98 7.30 4.93
N GLU A 48 4.11 7.85 4.52
CA GLU A 48 4.41 9.28 4.61
C GLU A 48 3.90 9.97 3.35
N THR A 49 2.98 10.90 3.54
CA THR A 49 2.33 11.73 2.52
C THR A 49 2.77 13.18 2.71
N ALA A 50 2.30 14.07 1.82
CA ALA A 50 2.55 15.51 1.96
C ALA A 50 1.89 16.13 3.22
N TYR A 51 0.86 15.46 3.76
CA TYR A 51 0.07 15.95 4.88
C TYR A 51 0.48 15.33 6.22
N GLY A 52 1.33 14.31 6.21
CA GLY A 52 1.83 13.65 7.42
C GLY A 52 2.01 12.15 7.23
N GLN A 53 1.85 11.40 8.33
CA GLN A 53 1.92 9.94 8.29
C GLN A 53 0.52 9.35 8.45
N GLU A 54 0.16 8.45 7.55
CA GLU A 54 -1.16 7.85 7.46
C GLU A 54 -1.05 6.33 7.33
N THR A 55 -2.04 5.59 7.82
CA THR A 55 -2.03 4.12 7.70
C THR A 55 -2.94 3.69 6.55
N TRP A 56 -2.37 3.08 5.52
CA TRP A 56 -3.10 2.60 4.35
C TRP A 56 -3.11 1.06 4.32
N ASP A 57 -4.22 0.47 3.90
CA ASP A 57 -4.32 -0.98 3.69
C ASP A 57 -3.71 -1.39 2.36
N ALA A 58 -3.17 -2.61 2.26
CA ALA A 58 -2.66 -3.17 1.00
C ALA A 58 -3.67 -3.10 -0.16
N GLY A 59 -4.97 -3.24 0.14
CA GLY A 59 -6.04 -3.12 -0.83
C GLY A 59 -6.20 -1.70 -1.37
N ASP A 60 -5.86 -0.68 -0.57
CA ASP A 60 -6.09 0.74 -0.88
C ASP A 60 -4.97 1.39 -1.70
N LEU A 61 -3.83 0.70 -1.88
CA LEU A 61 -2.67 1.27 -2.54
C LEU A 61 -2.20 0.44 -3.74
N PHE A 62 -1.45 1.08 -4.63
CA PHE A 62 -0.70 0.40 -5.69
C PHE A 62 0.72 0.96 -5.81
N VAL A 63 1.63 0.14 -6.31
CA VAL A 63 2.99 0.57 -6.64
C VAL A 63 2.98 1.03 -8.10
N PRO A 64 3.27 2.31 -8.40
CA PRO A 64 3.42 2.75 -9.78
C PRO A 64 4.63 2.04 -10.40
N GLU A 65 4.45 1.46 -11.59
CA GLU A 65 5.58 0.90 -12.35
C GLU A 65 6.52 2.06 -12.73
N LYS A 66 7.80 1.93 -12.38
CA LYS A 66 8.84 2.80 -12.95
C LYS A 66 9.15 2.27 -14.34
N ASP A 67 8.76 3.05 -15.35
CA ASP A 67 9.30 2.94 -16.71
C ASP A 67 10.82 3.18 -16.70
#